data_AF-A0A485LBQ1-F1
#
_entry.id   AF-A0A485LBQ1-F1
#
_cell.length_a   1.000
_cell.length_b   1.000
_cell.length_c   1.000
_cell.angle_alpha   90.00
_cell.angle_beta   90.00
_cell.angle_gamma   90.00
#
_symmetry.space_group_name_H-M   'P 1'
#
loop_
_entity.id
_entity.type
_entity.pdbx_description
1 polymer ?
#
loop_
_entity_poly.entity_id
_entity_poly.type
_entity_poly.pdbx_seq_one_letter_code
_entity_poly.pdbx_strand_id
1 'polypeptide(L)'
;MKFATTTTTPLAKWRWAFIDKQVYPDGFHKSAMQKTLNDIKNDVIQRLAKEPFDVISKEHGFHRRKSERMGNTSHCIKLNDCIRLVVAEAHDDVGPIMVAYVFHSNHTTTEPGYGKASEDAAAGHYKVQRL
;
A
#
# COMPACT_ATOMS: atom_id res chain seq x y z
N MET A 1 -29.98 7.24 -38.19
CA MET A 1 -29.07 7.76 -37.16
C MET A 1 -28.48 6.57 -36.43
N LYS A 2 -27.16 6.36 -36.47
CA LYS A 2 -26.49 5.27 -35.72
C LYS A 2 -25.95 5.89 -34.43
N PHE A 3 -26.45 5.43 -33.28
CA PHE A 3 -25.92 5.81 -31.98
C PHE A 3 -24.52 5.20 -31.84
N ALA A 4 -23.50 6.05 -31.78
CA ALA A 4 -22.16 5.62 -31.42
C ALA A 4 -22.19 5.18 -29.96
N THR A 5 -22.06 3.88 -29.72
CA THR A 5 -21.89 3.33 -28.38
C THR A 5 -20.48 3.69 -27.93
N THR A 6 -20.33 4.74 -27.14
CA THR A 6 -19.06 5.07 -26.48
C THR A 6 -18.73 3.89 -25.59
N THR A 7 -17.77 3.07 -26.01
CA THR A 7 -17.25 1.97 -25.20
C THR A 7 -16.49 2.62 -24.04
N THR A 8 -17.15 2.81 -22.90
CA THR A 8 -16.49 3.26 -21.69
C THR A 8 -15.55 2.15 -21.26
N THR A 9 -14.27 2.23 -21.65
CA THR A 9 -13.25 1.34 -21.11
C THR A 9 -13.32 1.49 -19.59
N PRO A 10 -13.49 0.40 -18.82
CA PRO A 10 -13.50 0.51 -17.38
C PRO A 10 -12.22 1.21 -16.95
N LEU A 11 -12.36 2.33 -16.25
CA LEU A 11 -11.21 3.10 -15.79
C LEU A 11 -10.38 2.17 -14.90
N ALA A 12 -9.10 2.02 -15.24
CA ALA A 12 -8.16 1.26 -14.41
C ALA A 12 -8.19 1.81 -12.99
N LYS A 13 -8.22 0.91 -12.01
CA LYS A 13 -8.25 1.24 -10.58
C LYS A 13 -6.97 0.79 -9.91
N TRP A 14 -6.66 1.44 -8.80
CA TRP A 14 -5.63 0.96 -7.88
C TRP A 14 -5.97 -0.43 -7.36
N ARG A 15 -4.92 -1.21 -7.10
CA ARG A 15 -5.03 -2.52 -6.46
C ARG A 15 -4.25 -2.53 -5.15
N TRP A 16 -4.61 -3.44 -4.27
CA TRP A 16 -3.97 -3.62 -2.98
C TRP A 16 -3.24 -4.96 -2.92
N ALA A 17 -2.03 -4.97 -2.38
CA ALA A 17 -1.24 -6.18 -2.19
C ALA A 17 -0.61 -6.23 -0.80
N PHE A 18 -0.34 -7.45 -0.31
CA PHE A 18 0.56 -7.67 0.81
C PHE A 18 1.81 -8.38 0.31
N ILE A 19 2.94 -8.19 0.96
CA ILE A 19 4.15 -8.95 0.64
C ILE A 19 3.92 -10.46 0.86
N ASP A 20 4.54 -11.32 0.04
CA ASP A 20 4.23 -12.77 -0.01
C ASP A 20 4.48 -13.50 1.32
N LYS A 21 5.49 -13.07 2.08
CA LYS A 21 5.94 -13.68 3.34
C LYS A 21 5.62 -12.79 4.54
N GLN A 22 4.50 -12.08 4.50
CA GLN A 22 4.05 -11.25 5.62
C GLN A 22 3.80 -12.10 6.86
N VAL A 23 4.66 -11.94 7.87
CA VAL A 23 4.43 -12.44 9.23
C VAL A 23 3.84 -11.28 10.04
N TYR A 24 2.62 -11.44 10.56
CA TYR A 24 1.98 -10.39 11.34
C TYR A 24 2.54 -10.35 12.76
N PRO A 25 2.83 -9.15 13.30
CA PRO A 25 3.23 -9.02 14.69
C PRO A 25 2.16 -9.53 15.66
N ASP A 26 2.58 -10.08 16.78
CA ASP A 26 1.68 -10.43 17.88
C ASP A 26 0.82 -9.22 18.26
N GLY A 27 -0.49 -9.46 18.40
CA GLY A 27 -1.46 -8.43 18.74
C GLY A 27 -1.96 -7.59 17.56
N PHE A 28 -1.47 -7.77 16.33
CA PHE A 28 -2.05 -7.13 15.14
C PHE A 28 -3.54 -7.46 14.93
N HIS A 29 -3.99 -8.60 15.45
CA HIS A 29 -5.39 -9.05 15.37
C HIS A 29 -6.40 -8.26 16.22
N LYS A 30 -5.99 -7.18 16.89
CA LYS A 30 -6.95 -6.29 17.55
C LYS A 30 -7.81 -5.59 16.51
N SER A 31 -9.13 -5.65 16.69
CA SER A 31 -10.15 -5.18 15.76
C SER A 31 -9.91 -3.77 15.22
N ALA A 32 -9.36 -2.85 16.03
CA ALA A 32 -9.07 -1.48 15.60
C ALA A 32 -8.02 -1.39 14.48
N MET A 33 -6.91 -2.13 14.56
CA MET A 33 -5.84 -2.07 13.55
C MET A 33 -6.26 -2.73 12.25
N GLN A 34 -6.95 -3.87 12.35
CA GLN A 34 -7.54 -4.51 11.17
C GLN A 34 -8.61 -3.64 10.52
N LYS A 35 -9.41 -2.93 11.31
CA LYS A 35 -10.39 -1.97 10.79
C LYS A 35 -9.69 -0.86 9.99
N THR A 36 -8.67 -0.21 10.55
CA THR A 36 -7.91 0.83 9.84
C THR A 36 -7.31 0.30 8.53
N LEU A 37 -6.73 -0.90 8.55
CA LEU A 37 -6.17 -1.53 7.35
C LEU A 37 -7.26 -1.79 6.28
N ASN A 38 -8.42 -2.30 6.70
CA ASN A 38 -9.54 -2.56 5.80
C ASN A 38 -10.14 -1.27 5.24
N ASP A 39 -10.25 -0.21 6.04
CA ASP A 39 -10.73 1.09 5.61
C ASP A 39 -9.81 1.68 4.53
N ILE A 40 -8.49 1.66 4.76
CA ILE A 40 -7.48 2.10 3.78
C ILE A 40 -7.58 1.24 2.50
N LYS A 41 -7.58 -0.09 2.64
CA LYS A 41 -7.68 -1.02 1.51
C LYS A 41 -8.93 -0.72 0.68
N ASN A 42 -10.08 -0.60 1.33
CA ASN A 42 -11.37 -0.40 0.67
C ASN A 42 -11.43 0.93 -0.08
N ASP A 43 -10.81 1.99 0.45
CA ASP A 43 -10.68 3.26 -0.28
C ASP A 43 -9.74 3.12 -1.47
N VAL A 44 -8.54 2.56 -1.28
CA VAL A 44 -7.52 2.40 -2.33
C VAL A 44 -8.08 1.67 -3.54
N ILE A 45 -8.83 0.57 -3.34
CA ILE A 45 -9.40 -0.20 -4.47
C ILE A 45 -10.50 0.54 -5.24
N GLN A 46 -11.01 1.66 -4.72
CA GLN A 46 -11.94 2.54 -5.43
C GLN A 46 -11.25 3.68 -6.16
N ARG A 47 -9.97 3.95 -5.87
CA ARG A 47 -9.19 5.01 -6.50
C ARG A 47 -8.87 4.71 -7.95
N LEU A 48 -8.90 5.74 -8.76
CA LEU A 48 -8.54 5.65 -10.18
C LEU A 48 -7.02 5.56 -10.31
N ALA A 49 -6.54 4.74 -11.25
CA ALA A 49 -5.11 4.54 -11.49
C ALA A 49 -4.32 5.82 -11.82
N LYS A 50 -5.01 6.89 -12.26
CA LYS A 50 -4.41 8.21 -12.51
C LYS A 50 -4.09 9.00 -11.24
N GLU A 51 -4.64 8.61 -10.09
CA GLU A 51 -4.40 9.29 -8.82
C GLU A 51 -2.98 8.94 -8.32
N PRO A 52 -2.11 9.92 -8.02
CA PRO A 52 -0.75 9.65 -7.60
C PRO A 52 -0.67 8.95 -6.24
N PHE A 53 0.28 8.03 -6.08
CA PHE A 53 0.56 7.34 -4.83
C PHE A 53 0.69 8.29 -3.62
N ASP A 54 1.44 9.38 -3.80
CA ASP A 54 1.68 10.39 -2.75
C ASP A 54 0.41 11.09 -2.30
N VAL A 55 -0.58 11.27 -3.18
CA VAL A 55 -1.87 11.87 -2.85
C VAL A 55 -2.69 10.91 -2.01
N ILE A 56 -2.87 9.68 -2.50
CA ILE A 56 -3.68 8.65 -1.81
C ILE A 56 -3.13 8.39 -0.41
N SER A 57 -1.82 8.17 -0.32
CA SER A 57 -1.16 7.89 0.95
C SER A 57 -1.22 9.06 1.93
N LYS A 58 -1.09 10.31 1.48
CA LYS A 58 -1.23 11.50 2.33
C LYS A 58 -2.65 11.67 2.86
N GLU A 59 -3.67 11.39 2.05
CA GLU A 59 -5.08 11.43 2.46
C GLU A 59 -5.37 10.43 3.60
N HIS A 60 -4.70 9.27 3.58
CA HIS A 60 -4.77 8.28 4.66
C HIS A 60 -3.84 8.59 5.84
N GLY A 61 -3.16 9.74 5.86
CA GLY A 61 -2.30 10.16 6.98
C GLY A 61 -0.95 9.45 7.04
N PHE A 62 -0.50 8.84 5.94
CA PHE A 62 0.85 8.31 5.89
C PHE A 62 1.88 9.43 5.80
N HIS A 63 3.03 9.19 6.42
CA HIS A 63 4.19 10.06 6.36
C HIS A 63 5.30 9.41 5.55
N ARG A 64 5.92 10.18 4.66
CA ARG A 64 7.10 9.75 3.91
C ARG A 64 8.21 9.36 4.87
N ARG A 65 8.80 8.17 4.70
CA ARG A 65 9.96 7.74 5.49
C ARG A 65 11.25 7.97 4.72
N LYS A 66 12.22 8.53 5.44
CA LYS A 66 13.47 9.10 4.94
C LYS A 66 14.61 8.10 4.80
N SER A 67 14.36 6.79 4.63
CA SER A 67 15.44 5.83 4.31
C SER A 67 15.83 5.98 2.83
N GLU A 68 16.28 7.20 2.50
CA GLU A 68 16.69 7.73 1.21
C GLU A 68 18.09 7.23 0.86
N ARG A 69 18.24 5.92 0.62
CA ARG A 69 19.44 5.40 -0.07
C ARG A 69 19.15 4.58 -1.31
N MET A 70 17.88 4.29 -1.60
CA MET A 70 17.49 3.35 -2.65
C MET A 70 16.54 3.92 -3.72
N GLY A 71 16.24 5.23 -3.71
CA GLY A 71 15.37 5.85 -4.73
C GLY A 71 13.89 5.45 -4.68
N ASN A 72 13.53 4.45 -3.88
CA ASN A 72 12.17 3.95 -3.77
C ASN A 72 11.44 4.56 -2.56
N THR A 73 10.26 5.13 -2.81
CA THR A 73 9.49 5.88 -1.81
C THR A 73 8.55 4.95 -1.03
N SER A 74 8.77 4.81 0.27
CA SER A 74 7.84 4.14 1.20
C SER A 74 7.17 5.16 2.12
N HIS A 75 5.87 4.98 2.32
CA HIS A 75 5.04 5.81 3.18
C HIS A 75 4.61 5.00 4.41
N CYS A 76 4.59 5.61 5.60
CA CYS A 76 4.36 4.92 6.86
C CYS A 76 3.24 5.56 7.69
N ILE A 77 2.42 4.73 8.32
CA ILE A 77 1.48 5.15 9.36
C ILE A 77 1.64 4.29 10.62
N LYS A 78 1.28 4.88 11.77
CA LYS A 78 1.21 4.21 13.06
C LYS A 78 -0.11 3.46 13.18
N LEU A 79 -0.07 2.15 13.41
CA LEU A 79 -1.27 1.36 13.73
C LEU A 79 -1.50 1.29 15.25
N ASN A 80 -0.43 1.13 16.03
CA ASN A 80 -0.41 1.29 17.48
C ASN A 80 0.99 1.72 17.93
N ASP A 81 1.29 1.71 19.23
CA ASP A 81 2.62 2.11 19.74
C ASP A 81 3.78 1.38 19.06
N CYS A 82 3.70 0.05 18.94
CA CYS A 82 4.79 -0.78 18.43
C CYS A 82 4.56 -1.38 17.04
N ILE A 83 3.45 -1.08 16.37
CA ILE A 83 3.11 -1.65 15.06
C ILE A 83 2.98 -0.52 14.05
N ARG A 84 3.62 -0.73 12.89
CA ARG A 84 3.60 0.19 11.76
C ARG A 84 3.02 -0.52 10.55
N LEU A 85 2.34 0.26 9.73
CA LEU A 85 1.98 -0.10 8.37
C LEU A 85 2.81 0.78 7.44
N VAL A 86 3.55 0.15 6.54
CA VAL A 86 4.24 0.83 5.46
C VAL A 86 3.66 0.39 4.14
N VAL A 87 3.60 1.33 3.20
CA VAL A 87 3.12 1.11 1.84
C VAL A 87 4.14 1.64 0.85
N ALA A 88 4.24 0.98 -0.29
CA ALA A 88 5.01 1.41 -1.43
C ALA A 88 4.21 1.20 -2.72
N GLU A 89 4.60 1.92 -3.76
CA GLU A 89 4.02 1.80 -5.08
C GLU A 89 4.74 0.72 -5.90
N ALA A 90 3.96 -0.14 -6.55
CA ALA A 90 4.40 -1.03 -7.61
C ALA A 90 3.50 -0.83 -8.85
N HIS A 91 3.98 -1.28 -10.01
CA HIS A 91 3.24 -1.23 -11.27
C HIS A 91 3.41 -2.55 -12.01
N ASP A 92 2.34 -3.03 -12.64
CA ASP A 92 2.37 -4.10 -13.65
C ASP A 92 1.53 -3.68 -14.87
N ASP A 93 1.37 -4.58 -15.85
CA ASP A 93 0.61 -4.34 -17.08
C ASP A 93 -0.88 -3.98 -16.88
N VAL A 94 -1.45 -4.30 -15.71
CA VAL A 94 -2.84 -4.00 -15.33
C VAL A 94 -2.96 -2.62 -14.67
N GLY A 95 -1.88 -2.13 -14.05
CA GLY A 95 -1.84 -0.78 -13.47
C GLY A 95 -1.20 -0.71 -12.08
N PRO A 96 -1.45 0.38 -11.32
CA PRO A 96 -0.77 0.62 -10.06
C PRO A 96 -1.24 -0.30 -8.94
N ILE A 97 -0.32 -0.65 -8.06
CA ILE A 97 -0.51 -1.50 -6.89
C ILE A 97 0.07 -0.80 -5.67
N MET A 98 -0.72 -0.71 -4.61
CA MET A 98 -0.24 -0.32 -3.29
C MET A 98 0.16 -1.58 -2.52
N VAL A 99 1.47 -1.77 -2.36
CA VAL A 99 2.06 -2.91 -1.66
C VAL A 99 2.21 -2.56 -0.18
N ALA A 100 1.56 -3.32 0.68
CA ALA A 100 1.55 -3.09 2.13
C ALA A 100 2.42 -4.09 2.88
N TYR A 101 3.09 -3.60 3.92
CA TYR A 101 3.81 -4.40 4.90
C TYR A 101 3.53 -3.90 6.32
N VAL A 102 3.17 -4.82 7.19
CA VAL A 102 2.94 -4.56 8.62
C VAL A 102 4.09 -5.14 9.43
N PHE A 103 4.65 -4.39 10.37
CA PHE A 103 5.73 -4.91 11.21
C PHE A 103 5.77 -4.30 12.59
N HIS A 104 6.48 -4.98 13.49
CA HIS A 104 6.79 -4.48 14.82
C HIS A 104 7.93 -3.47 14.73
N SER A 105 7.67 -2.23 15.10
CA SER A 105 8.66 -1.17 15.19
C SER A 105 9.20 -1.06 16.62
N ASN A 106 10.51 -1.04 16.73
CA ASN A 106 11.28 -0.73 17.93
C ASN A 106 11.60 0.79 18.02
N HIS A 107 10.90 1.62 17.25
CA HIS A 107 11.04 3.08 17.18
C HIS A 107 12.38 3.62 16.68
N THR A 108 13.20 2.79 16.04
CA THR A 108 14.45 3.25 15.42
C THR A 108 14.21 3.71 13.98
N THR A 109 14.94 4.73 13.51
CA THR A 109 14.75 5.30 12.18
C THR A 109 15.29 4.42 11.06
N THR A 110 16.09 3.41 11.40
CA THR A 110 16.80 2.52 10.46
C THR A 110 16.22 1.10 10.42
N GLU A 111 14.97 0.91 10.86
CA GLU A 111 14.38 -0.44 10.91
C GLU A 111 14.22 -1.00 9.49
N PRO A 112 14.65 -2.24 9.25
CA PRO A 112 14.50 -2.89 7.94
C PRO A 112 13.05 -2.88 7.44
N GLY A 113 12.08 -2.91 8.37
CA GLY A 113 10.67 -2.88 8.03
C GLY A 113 10.20 -1.65 7.27
N TYR A 114 10.88 -0.49 7.38
CA TYR A 114 10.51 0.70 6.59
C TYR A 114 10.85 0.57 5.10
N GLY A 115 11.88 -0.22 4.76
CA GLY A 115 12.29 -0.49 3.38
C GLY A 115 11.51 -1.65 2.75
N LYS A 116 11.03 -2.59 3.55
CA LYS A 116 10.51 -3.88 3.09
C LYS A 116 9.40 -3.79 2.04
N ALA A 117 8.38 -2.94 2.25
CA ALA A 117 7.31 -2.77 1.25
C ALA A 117 7.86 -2.32 -0.11
N SER A 118 8.83 -1.42 -0.10
CA SER A 118 9.47 -0.91 -1.32
C SER A 118 10.40 -1.93 -1.96
N GLU A 119 11.17 -2.68 -1.17
CA GLU A 119 12.07 -3.73 -1.67
C GLU A 119 11.26 -4.85 -2.35
N ASP A 120 10.21 -5.33 -1.70
CA ASP A 120 9.34 -6.37 -2.24
C ASP A 120 8.47 -5.86 -3.40
N ALA A 121 8.05 -4.60 -3.38
CA ALA A 121 7.41 -3.94 -4.53
C ALA A 121 8.33 -3.95 -5.76
N ALA A 122 9.59 -3.52 -5.60
CA ALA A 122 10.56 -3.49 -6.70
C ALA A 122 10.95 -4.90 -7.18
N ALA A 123 10.96 -5.89 -6.29
CA ALA A 123 11.26 -7.28 -6.62
C ALA A 123 10.06 -8.09 -7.16
N GLY A 124 8.84 -7.55 -7.10
CA GLY A 124 7.62 -8.30 -7.45
C GLY A 124 7.22 -9.36 -6.44
N HIS A 125 7.68 -9.28 -5.19
CA HIS A 125 7.43 -10.26 -4.12
C HIS A 125 6.18 -9.90 -3.30
N TYR A 126 5.03 -9.82 -3.97
CA TYR A 126 3.76 -9.48 -3.34
C TYR A 126 2.59 -10.24 -3.95
N LYS A 127 1.54 -10.39 -3.14
CA LYS A 127 0.28 -11.00 -3.51
C LYS A 127 -0.82 -9.95 -3.54
N VAL A 128 -1.29 -9.65 -4.75
CA VAL A 128 -2.47 -8.80 -4.96
C VAL A 128 -3.69 -9.47 -4.33
N GLN A 129 -4.41 -8.73 -3.49
CA GLN A 129 -5.68 -9.17 -2.94
C GLN A 129 -6.74 -9.10 -4.03
N ARG A 130 -7.34 -10.26 -4.36
CA ARG A 130 -8.48 -10.31 -5.25
C ARG A 130 -9.67 -9.65 -4.55
N LEU A 131 -10.34 -8.76 -5.28
CA LEU A 131 -11.60 -8.12 -4.89
C LEU A 131 -12.72 -9.14 -4.72
#